data_AF-A0A089QGN1-F1
#
_entry.id   AF-A0A089QGN1-F1
#
_cell.length_a   1.000
_cell.length_b   1.000
_cell.length_c   1.000
_cell.angle_alpha   90.00
_cell.angle_beta   90.00
_cell.angle_gamma   90.00
#
_symmetry.space_group_name_H-M   'P 1'
#
loop_
_entity.id
_entity.type
_entity.pdbx_description
1 polymer ?
#
loop_
_entity_poly.entity_id
_entity_poly.type
_entity_poly.pdbx_seq_one_letter_code
_entity_poly.pdbx_strand_id
1 'polypeptide(L)' 'MSSRINDELKLSLIQFNNIYLPMWEEFPDFQVYMDQLVSLGNRYLKDLSDSELTPSMINSYVKKGLMQRPEKKKYDA' A
#
# COMPACT_ATOMS: atom_id res chain seq x y z
N MET A 1 -31.03 -17.32 5.77
CA MET A 1 -29.86 -17.31 4.87
C MET A 1 -29.55 -15.89 4.37
N SER A 2 -30.53 -15.16 3.81
CA SER A 2 -30.34 -13.77 3.35
C SER A 2 -30.00 -12.75 4.45
N SER A 3 -30.51 -12.87 5.69
CA SER A 3 -30.16 -11.92 6.77
C SER A 3 -28.70 -12.03 7.21
N ARG A 4 -28.16 -13.26 7.31
CA ARG A 4 -26.77 -13.52 7.71
C ARG A 4 -25.75 -12.90 6.75
N ILE A 5 -26.05 -12.94 5.44
CA ILE A 5 -25.23 -12.29 4.40
C ILE A 5 -25.25 -10.77 4.58
N ASN A 6 -26.42 -10.19 4.86
CA ASN A 6 -26.52 -8.75 5.11
C ASN A 6 -25.77 -8.31 6.37
N ASP A 7 -25.74 -9.14 7.41
CA ASP A 7 -25.01 -8.86 8.66
C ASP A 7 -23.50 -8.94 8.44
N GLU A 8 -23.02 -9.95 7.71
CA GLU A 8 -21.60 -10.06 7.31
C GLU A 8 -21.14 -8.89 6.43
N LEU A 9 -21.97 -8.47 5.47
CA LEU A 9 -21.70 -7.30 4.64
C LEU A 9 -21.62 -6.00 5.47
N LYS A 10 -22.54 -5.80 6.41
CA LYS A 10 -22.50 -4.62 7.30
C LYS A 10 -21.23 -4.60 8.14
N LEU A 11 -20.82 -5.74 8.69
CA LEU A 11 -19.58 -5.85 9.46
C LEU A 11 -18.35 -5.52 8.60
N SER A 12 -18.31 -6.02 7.36
CA SER A 12 -17.23 -5.70 6.41
C SER A 12 -17.19 -4.21 6.06
N LEU A 13 -18.34 -3.57 5.82
CA LEU A 13 -18.41 -2.14 5.52
C LEU A 13 -17.94 -1.28 6.70
N ILE A 14 -18.30 -1.66 7.94
CA ILE A 14 -17.83 -0.97 9.15
C ILE A 14 -16.31 -1.08 9.30
N GLN A 15 -15.73 -2.25 9.02
CA GLN A 15 -14.28 -2.43 9.05
C GLN A 15 -13.59 -1.55 8.00
N PHE A 16 -14.14 -1.50 6.78
CA PHE A 16 -13.57 -0.70 5.69
C PHE A 16 -13.60 0.81 5.97
N ASN A 17 -14.65 1.29 6.65
CA ASN A 17 -14.81 2.71 6.97
C ASN A 17 -13.75 3.24 7.97
N ASN A 18 -13.06 2.35 8.68
CA ASN A 18 -11.99 2.72 9.62
C ASN A 18 -10.60 2.71 8.99
N ILE A 19 -10.48 2.34 7.70
CA ILE A 19 -9.19 2.28 7.02
C ILE A 19 -8.91 3.64 6.39
N TYR A 20 -7.77 4.22 6.75
CA TYR A 20 -7.27 5.46 6.17
C TYR A 20 -6.23 5.18 5.09
N LEU A 21 -6.48 5.66 3.88
CA LEU A 21 -5.47 5.75 2.82
C LEU A 21 -5.07 7.21 2.65
N PRO A 22 -3.76 7.49 2.50
CA PRO A 22 -3.27 8.85 2.36
C PRO A 22 -3.74 9.48 1.04
N MET A 23 -4.04 10.77 1.09
CA MET A 23 -4.16 11.63 -0.07
C MET A 23 -2.79 11.90 -0.70
N TRP A 24 -2.78 12.36 -1.96
CA TRP A 24 -1.53 12.60 -2.70
C TRP A 24 -0.59 13.58 -1.99
N GLU A 25 -1.15 14.60 -1.35
CA GLU A 25 -0.43 15.64 -0.60
C GLU A 25 0.16 15.17 0.73
N GLU A 26 -0.26 14.00 1.23
CA GLU A 26 0.23 13.42 2.49
C GLU A 26 1.35 12.41 2.26
N PHE A 27 1.65 12.09 0.99
CA PHE A 27 2.84 11.33 0.70
C PHE A 27 4.09 12.15 1.02
N PRO A 28 5.17 11.49 1.45
CA PRO A 28 6.41 12.18 1.69
C PRO A 28 6.90 12.92 0.43
N ASP A 29 7.37 14.15 0.61
CA ASP A 29 7.90 15.02 -0.45
C ASP A 29 9.37 14.73 -0.79
N PHE A 30 10.00 13.82 -0.04
CA PHE A 30 11.35 13.34 -0.30
C PHE A 30 11.36 12.09 -1.19
N GLN A 31 12.49 11.88 -1.87
CA GLN A 31 12.72 10.70 -2.68
C GLN A 31 12.72 9.43 -1.83
N VAL A 32 11.77 8.53 -2.11
CA VAL A 32 11.57 7.32 -1.34
C VAL A 32 12.41 6.19 -1.92
N TYR A 33 13.31 5.63 -1.11
CA TYR A 33 14.08 4.45 -1.48
C TYR A 33 13.19 3.20 -1.55
N MET A 34 13.60 2.16 -2.28
CA MET A 34 12.82 0.91 -2.42
C MET A 34 12.34 0.34 -1.07
N ASP A 35 13.24 0.24 -0.09
CA ASP A 35 12.91 -0.31 1.23
C ASP A 35 11.87 0.57 1.96
N GLN A 36 11.96 1.89 1.81
CA GLN A 36 11.01 2.85 2.38
C GLN A 36 9.66 2.81 1.66
N LEU A 37 9.64 2.64 0.33
CA LEU A 37 8.41 2.55 -0.46
C LEU A 37 7.63 1.29 -0.10
N VAL A 38 8.33 0.16 0.02
CA VAL A 38 7.75 -1.11 0.46
C VAL A 38 7.22 -0.99 1.89
N SER A 39 8.01 -0.43 2.81
CA SER A 39 7.60 -0.21 4.20
C SER A 39 6.36 0.69 4.29
N LEU A 40 6.34 1.80 3.54
CA LEU A 40 5.25 2.75 3.49
C LEU A 40 3.98 2.11 2.94
N GLY A 41 4.08 1.39 1.82
CA GLY A 41 2.96 0.67 1.23
C GLY A 41 2.39 -0.39 2.17
N ASN A 42 3.25 -1.19 2.81
CA ASN A 42 2.80 -2.19 3.78
C ASN A 42 2.14 -1.56 5.01
N ARG A 43 2.57 -0.38 5.44
CA ARG A 43 1.91 0.35 6.53
C ARG A 43 0.49 0.75 6.16
N TYR A 44 0.26 1.24 4.95
CA TYR A 44 -1.07 1.65 4.50
C TYR A 44 -1.99 0.47 4.14
N LEU A 45 -1.42 -0.61 3.63
CA LEU A 45 -2.17 -1.77 3.17
C LEU A 45 -2.36 -2.86 4.24
N LYS A 46 -1.79 -2.68 5.43
CA LYS A 46 -1.79 -3.68 6.51
C LYS A 46 -3.19 -4.25 6.81
N ASP A 47 -4.20 -3.40 6.81
CA ASP A 47 -5.58 -3.79 7.14
C ASP A 47 -6.44 -4.03 5.88
N LEU A 48 -5.86 -3.90 4.68
CA LEU A 48 -6.52 -4.07 3.37
C LEU A 48 -6.10 -5.34 2.61
N SER A 49 -4.93 -5.88 2.92
CA SER A 49 -4.32 -6.99 2.20
C SER A 49 -3.64 -7.93 3.18
N ASP A 50 -3.96 -9.23 3.07
CA ASP A 50 -3.27 -10.29 3.79
C ASP A 50 -1.85 -10.55 3.24
N SER A 51 -1.50 -9.92 2.10
CA SER A 51 -0.20 -10.04 1.46
C SER A 51 0.62 -8.77 1.60
N GLU A 52 1.88 -8.92 2.00
CA GLU A 52 2.84 -7.82 2.02
C GLU A 52 3.34 -7.51 0.61
N LEU A 53 3.39 -6.23 0.28
CA LEU A 53 4.15 -5.72 -0.86
C LEU A 53 5.61 -6.14 -0.72
N THR A 54 6.16 -6.61 -1.83
CA THR A 54 7.58 -6.99 -1.93
C THR A 54 8.33 -6.09 -2.90
N PRO A 55 9.65 -5.95 -2.77
CA PRO A 55 10.47 -5.25 -3.77
C PRO A 55 10.31 -5.82 -5.18
N SER A 56 10.08 -7.15 -5.31
CA SER A 56 9.87 -7.80 -6.61
C SER A 56 8.58 -7.34 -7.29
N MET A 57 7.50 -7.13 -6.51
CA MET A 57 6.24 -6.58 -7.03
C MET A 57 6.47 -5.17 -7.58
N ILE A 58 7.10 -4.29 -6.80
CA ILE A 58 7.43 -2.92 -7.25
C ILE A 58 8.28 -2.96 -8.53
N ASN A 59 9.32 -3.79 -8.56
CA ASN A 59 10.16 -3.98 -9.75
C ASN A 59 9.36 -4.46 -10.96
N SER A 60 8.33 -5.28 -10.77
CA SER A 60 7.46 -5.74 -11.85
C SER A 60 6.64 -4.60 -12.44
N TYR A 61 6.18 -3.64 -11.62
CA TYR A 61 5.49 -2.43 -12.10
C TYR A 61 6.43 -1.47 -12.82
N VAL A 62 7.66 -1.28 -12.30
CA VAL A 62 8.69 -0.47 -12.96
C VAL A 62 9.06 -1.05 -14.33
N LYS A 63 9.28 -2.37 -14.41
CA LYS A 63 9.59 -3.06 -15.68
C LYS A 63 8.47 -2.92 -16.72
N LYS A 64 7.21 -2.85 -16.27
CA LYS A 64 6.04 -2.62 -17.13
C LYS A 64 5.82 -1.15 -17.49
N GLY A 65 6.64 -0.22 -17.00
CA GLY A 65 6.50 1.21 -17.24
C GLY A 65 5.31 1.86 -16.53
N LEU A 66 4.70 1.16 -15.56
CA LEU A 66 3.54 1.64 -14.80
C LEU A 66 3.92 2.52 -13.61
N MET A 67 5.21 2.52 -13.23
CA MET A 67 5.74 3.28 -12.11
C MET A 67 7.16 3.73 -12.45
N GLN A 68 7.52 4.94 -12.05
CA GLN A 68 8.91 5.41 -12.15
C GLN A 68 9.80 4.61 -11.21
N ARG A 69 11.08 4.45 -11.57
CA ARG A 69 12.02 3.72 -10.74
C ARG A 69 12.24 4.46 -9.42
N PRO A 70 12.09 3.81 -8.25
CA PRO A 70 12.49 4.43 -7.00
C PRO A 70 14.01 4.68 -6.99
N GLU A 71 14.41 5.81 -6.42
CA GLU A 71 15.81 6.24 -6.38
C GLU A 71 16.69 5.18 -5.71
N LYS A 72 17.89 4.95 -6.27
CA LYS A 72 18.87 4.05 -5.65
C LYS A 72 19.64 4.84 -4.61
N LYS A 73 19.44 4.49 -3.34
CA LYS A 73 20.28 4.79 -2.16
C LYS A 73 21.46 5.73 -2.43
N LYS A 74 21.38 6.98 -1.97
CA LYS A 74 22.59 7.66 -1.46
C LYS A 74 22.87 7.08 -0.08
N TYR A 75 23.69 6.03 -0.03
CA TYR A 75 24.58 5.91 1.11
C TYR A 75 25.66 6.95 0.87
N ASP A 76 25.42 8.19 1.30
CA ASP A 76 26.54 9.08 1.59
C ASP A 76 27.19 8.48 2.84
N ALA A 77 28.45 8.04 2.68
CA ALA A 77 29.29 7.48 3.73
C ALA A 77 29.72 8.56 4.73
#